data_AF-A0A7S3ND29-F1
#
_entry.id   AF-A0A7S3ND29-F1
#
_cell.length_a   1.000
_cell.length_b   1.000
_cell.length_c   1.000
_cell.angle_alpha   90.00
_cell.angle_beta   90.00
_cell.angle_gamma   90.00
#
_symmetry.space_group_name_H-M   'P 1'
#
loop_
_entity.id
_entity.type
_entity.pdbx_description
1 polymer ?
#
loop_
_entity_poly.entity_id
_entity_poly.type
_entity_poly.pdbx_seq_one_letter_code
_entity_poly.pdbx_strand_id
1 'polypeptide(L)'
;SDYILNKAKGNILLLEDEKGMSDYFFEKDLKYMIEMSKTIFEVVFVSSCYSQFAGEVFLNAGAKHVICIRAGERISDKASLRFSRVFYETLFVKGYNVCTAYNIAKEEINKVINGTEANKFVLLVQPERRVKGRPLQGHQCSALSNFKAGTLRCADKKPVFDSIPSNVEGFVGRQQEMYEIIELLEQNRLVSILGPPGIGKTSISRNLANYIRDRKKFGDGIIYVGLRGC
;
A
#
# COMPACT_ATOMS: atom_id res chain seq x y z
N SER A 1 18.02 -11.85 -15.36
CA SER A 1 17.25 -11.06 -14.37
C SER A 1 16.46 -10.03 -15.13
N ASP A 2 15.13 -10.11 -15.08
CA ASP A 2 14.18 -9.24 -15.81
C ASP A 2 14.39 -7.74 -15.56
N TYR A 3 15.09 -7.38 -14.49
CA TYR A 3 15.52 -6.01 -14.22
C TYR A 3 16.37 -5.39 -15.33
N ILE A 4 17.28 -6.16 -15.95
CA ILE A 4 18.15 -5.65 -17.01
C ILE A 4 17.35 -5.41 -18.31
N LEU A 5 16.40 -6.30 -18.61
CA LEU A 5 15.52 -6.20 -19.78
C LEU A 5 14.54 -5.02 -19.67
N ASN A 6 14.12 -4.69 -18.45
CA ASN A 6 13.11 -3.66 -18.20
C ASN A 6 13.69 -2.28 -17.85
N LYS A 7 15.02 -2.14 -17.75
CA LYS A 7 15.70 -0.86 -17.45
C LYS A 7 15.33 0.27 -18.43
N ALA A 8 15.00 -0.08 -19.68
CA ALA A 8 14.60 0.87 -20.72
C ALA A 8 13.15 1.38 -20.58
N LYS A 9 12.32 0.76 -19.73
CA LYS A 9 10.90 1.10 -19.56
C LYS A 9 10.64 2.17 -18.50
N GLY A 10 11.69 2.73 -17.89
CA GLY A 10 11.60 3.73 -16.82
C GLY A 10 11.58 3.09 -15.43
N ASN A 11 11.22 3.87 -14.40
CA ASN A 11 11.19 3.34 -13.04
C ASN A 11 9.89 2.55 -12.76
N ILE A 12 9.95 1.69 -11.74
CA ILE A 12 9.03 0.56 -11.58
C ILE A 12 8.42 0.56 -10.17
N LEU A 13 7.11 0.34 -10.11
CA LEU A 13 6.39 -0.05 -8.90
C LEU A 13 6.29 -1.58 -8.86
N LEU A 14 6.70 -2.19 -7.75
CA LEU A 14 6.52 -3.62 -7.51
C LEU A 14 5.23 -3.79 -6.72
N LEU A 15 4.23 -4.38 -7.34
CA LEU A 15 2.99 -4.78 -6.68
C LEU A 15 2.98 -6.30 -6.52
N GLU A 16 2.35 -6.79 -5.47
CA GLU A 16 2.20 -8.22 -5.27
C GLU A 16 0.96 -8.70 -6.04
N ASP A 17 1.09 -9.78 -6.82
CA ASP A 17 -0.06 -10.42 -7.46
C ASP A 17 -0.89 -11.23 -6.45
N GLU A 18 -1.98 -11.85 -6.93
CA GLU A 18 -2.85 -12.66 -6.08
C GLU A 18 -2.14 -13.88 -5.46
N LYS A 19 -1.02 -14.31 -6.06
CA LYS A 19 -0.26 -15.49 -5.66
C LYS A 19 0.92 -15.15 -4.75
N GLY A 20 1.38 -13.91 -4.73
CA GLY A 20 2.50 -13.45 -3.90
C GLY A 20 3.76 -13.10 -4.66
N MET A 21 3.71 -13.11 -5.99
CA MET A 21 4.84 -12.73 -6.82
C MET A 21 4.85 -11.24 -7.09
N SER A 22 6.04 -10.72 -7.37
CA SER A 22 6.19 -9.33 -7.79
C SER A 22 5.72 -9.19 -9.24
N ASP A 23 4.70 -8.36 -9.42
CA ASP A 23 4.29 -7.81 -10.70
C ASP A 23 4.88 -6.41 -10.88
N TYR A 24 5.33 -6.13 -12.10
CA TYR A 24 6.08 -4.93 -12.43
C TYR A 24 5.14 -3.91 -13.09
N PHE A 25 4.82 -2.84 -12.38
CA PHE A 25 4.04 -1.73 -12.89
C PHE A 25 4.94 -0.59 -13.32
N PHE A 26 4.99 -0.28 -14.61
CA PHE A 26 5.75 0.84 -15.13
C PHE A 26 4.92 2.12 -15.06
N GLU A 27 5.59 3.27 -15.15
CA GLU A 27 4.92 4.59 -15.21
C GLU A 27 3.83 4.65 -16.28
N LYS A 28 4.08 4.02 -17.45
CA LYS A 28 3.11 3.96 -18.55
C LYS A 28 1.87 3.15 -18.18
N ASP A 29 2.02 2.05 -17.45
CA ASP A 29 0.89 1.20 -17.05
C ASP A 29 0.04 1.89 -16.00
N LEU A 30 0.68 2.50 -14.98
CA LEU A 30 -0.05 3.24 -13.95
C LEU A 30 -0.77 4.45 -14.54
N LYS A 31 -0.13 5.18 -15.46
CA LYS A 31 -0.78 6.26 -16.22
C LYS A 31 -1.97 5.74 -17.02
N TYR A 32 -1.80 4.65 -17.76
CA TYR A 32 -2.87 4.02 -18.52
C TYR A 32 -4.04 3.62 -17.61
N MET A 33 -3.80 2.97 -16.47
CA MET A 33 -4.85 2.59 -15.52
C MET A 33 -5.60 3.80 -14.96
N ILE A 34 -4.88 4.86 -14.59
CA ILE A 34 -5.48 6.09 -14.07
C ILE A 34 -6.35 6.75 -15.14
N GLU A 35 -5.85 6.87 -16.37
CA GLU A 35 -6.61 7.42 -17.50
C GLU A 35 -7.85 6.58 -17.82
N MET A 36 -7.74 5.24 -17.75
CA MET A 36 -8.85 4.30 -17.99
C MET A 36 -9.92 4.37 -16.91
N SER A 37 -9.53 4.62 -15.67
CA SER A 37 -10.45 4.66 -14.53
C SER A 37 -11.46 5.81 -14.62
N LYS A 38 -11.18 6.83 -15.46
CA LYS A 38 -11.92 8.10 -15.55
C LYS A 38 -12.15 8.77 -14.19
N THR A 39 -11.35 8.40 -13.19
CA THR A 39 -11.45 8.89 -11.82
C THR A 39 -10.53 10.09 -11.66
N ILE A 40 -11.02 11.13 -11.01
CA ILE A 40 -10.23 12.31 -10.70
C ILE A 40 -9.60 12.10 -9.32
N PHE A 41 -8.28 12.01 -9.29
CA PHE A 41 -7.54 11.89 -8.04
C PHE A 41 -7.31 13.28 -7.43
N GLU A 42 -8.14 13.66 -6.46
CA GLU A 42 -7.96 14.93 -5.75
C GLU A 42 -6.72 14.90 -4.83
N VAL A 43 -6.49 13.76 -4.17
CA VAL A 43 -5.35 13.53 -3.27
C VAL A 43 -4.88 12.09 -3.43
N VAL A 44 -3.56 11.91 -3.49
CA VAL A 44 -2.89 10.61 -3.35
C VAL A 44 -1.89 10.71 -2.21
N PHE A 45 -1.85 9.72 -1.32
CA PHE A 45 -0.85 9.65 -0.26
C PHE A 45 -0.11 8.33 -0.32
N VAL A 46 1.16 8.37 -0.74
CA VAL A 46 2.04 7.20 -0.87
C VAL A 46 2.99 7.15 0.33
N SER A 47 2.54 6.55 1.43
CA SER A 47 3.28 6.47 2.69
C SER A 47 4.28 5.29 2.73
N SER A 48 5.16 5.18 1.74
CA SER A 48 6.27 4.20 1.72
C SER A 48 7.63 4.89 1.62
N CYS A 49 8.70 4.22 2.04
CA CYS A 49 10.05 4.77 1.91
C CYS A 49 10.39 4.99 0.42
N TYR A 50 11.11 6.07 0.11
CA TYR A 50 11.51 6.41 -1.27
C TYR A 50 10.33 6.62 -2.25
N SER A 51 9.14 6.94 -1.75
CA SER A 51 7.91 6.97 -2.55
C SER A 51 7.77 8.17 -3.48
N GLN A 52 8.70 9.12 -3.48
CA GLN A 52 8.61 10.31 -4.35
C GLN A 52 8.44 9.94 -5.83
N PHE A 53 9.16 8.92 -6.32
CA PHE A 53 8.99 8.47 -7.69
C PHE A 53 7.56 8.02 -7.98
N ALA A 54 6.99 7.16 -7.12
CA ALA A 54 5.60 6.73 -7.23
C ALA A 54 4.66 7.95 -7.20
N GLY A 55 4.96 8.93 -6.35
CA GLY A 55 4.21 10.17 -6.27
C GLY A 55 4.23 10.99 -7.55
N GLU A 56 5.38 11.07 -8.23
CA GLU A 56 5.53 11.74 -9.53
C GLU A 56 4.73 11.03 -10.62
N VAL A 57 4.65 9.70 -10.61
CA VAL A 57 3.80 8.95 -11.56
C VAL A 57 2.32 9.31 -11.38
N PHE A 58 1.82 9.32 -10.13
CA PHE A 58 0.44 9.74 -9.85
C PHE A 58 0.18 11.19 -10.29
N LEU A 59 1.15 12.08 -10.05
CA LEU A 59 1.06 13.48 -10.47
C LEU A 59 0.98 13.62 -11.99
N ASN A 60 1.86 12.91 -12.72
CA ASN A 60 1.91 12.88 -14.18
C ASN A 60 0.65 12.27 -14.80
N ALA A 61 0.00 11.37 -14.08
CA ALA A 61 -1.24 10.73 -14.48
C ALA A 61 -2.49 11.60 -14.18
N GLY A 62 -2.35 12.76 -13.54
CA GLY A 62 -3.45 13.70 -13.33
C GLY A 62 -3.93 13.86 -11.89
N ALA A 63 -3.23 13.32 -10.90
CA ALA A 63 -3.54 13.60 -9.50
C ALA A 63 -3.23 15.07 -9.18
N LYS A 64 -4.17 15.77 -8.54
CA LYS A 64 -3.99 17.20 -8.19
C LYS A 64 -2.96 17.41 -7.10
N HIS A 65 -2.96 16.53 -6.10
CA HIS A 65 -2.03 16.57 -4.97
C HIS A 65 -1.49 15.17 -4.69
N VAL A 66 -0.20 15.07 -4.47
CA VAL A 66 0.44 13.81 -4.08
C VAL A 66 1.37 14.04 -2.90
N ILE A 67 1.09 13.37 -1.78
CA ILE A 67 1.96 13.34 -0.62
C ILE A 67 2.83 12.08 -0.71
N CYS A 68 4.14 12.24 -0.56
CA CYS A 68 5.12 11.17 -0.65
C CYS A 68 6.33 11.45 0.25
N ILE A 69 7.26 10.50 0.30
CA ILE A 69 8.53 10.60 1.02
C ILE A 69 9.63 10.90 0.01
N ARG A 70 10.42 11.94 0.31
CA ARG A 70 11.53 12.43 -0.51
C ARG A 70 12.43 11.30 -1.00
N ALA A 71 12.88 11.40 -2.25
CA ALA A 71 13.85 10.48 -2.81
C ALA A 71 15.12 10.40 -1.93
N GLY A 72 15.63 9.19 -1.73
CA GLY A 72 16.79 8.93 -0.87
C GLY A 72 16.49 8.86 0.63
N GLU A 73 15.28 9.22 1.08
CA GLU A 73 14.93 9.25 2.50
C GLU A 73 14.12 8.02 2.94
N ARG A 74 14.41 7.55 4.15
CA ARG A 74 13.59 6.58 4.89
C ARG A 74 12.76 7.31 5.93
N ILE A 75 11.49 6.95 6.05
CA ILE A 75 10.59 7.47 7.08
C ILE A 75 10.37 6.42 8.17
N SER A 76 10.30 6.84 9.43
CA SER A 76 9.94 5.94 10.53
C SER A 76 8.43 5.65 10.56
N ASP A 77 8.06 4.44 10.99
CA ASP A 77 6.64 4.06 11.12
C ASP A 77 5.88 5.00 12.05
N LYS A 78 6.52 5.42 13.16
CA LYS A 78 5.95 6.38 14.11
C LYS A 78 5.63 7.72 13.45
N ALA A 79 6.51 8.23 12.59
CA ALA A 79 6.27 9.48 11.87
C ALA A 79 5.18 9.32 10.80
N SER A 80 5.20 8.24 10.02
CA SER A 80 4.18 7.94 9.02
C SER A 80 2.77 7.81 9.61
N LEU A 81 2.63 7.07 10.71
CA LEU A 81 1.35 6.90 11.43
C LEU A 81 0.86 8.20 12.04
N ARG A 82 1.77 9.01 12.61
CA ARG A 82 1.39 10.30 13.18
C ARG A 82 0.99 11.30 12.10
N PHE A 83 1.74 11.37 10.99
CA PHE A 83 1.42 12.19 9.83
C PHE A 83 0.02 11.87 9.32
N SER A 84 -0.22 10.59 9.00
CA SER A 84 -1.46 10.13 8.37
C SER A 84 -2.67 10.44 9.24
N ARG A 85 -2.57 10.18 10.55
CA ARG A 85 -3.62 10.49 11.51
C ARG A 85 -3.98 11.98 11.52
N VAL A 86 -2.99 12.85 11.69
CA VAL A 86 -3.21 14.30 11.78
C VAL A 86 -3.71 14.85 10.44
N PHE A 87 -3.14 14.37 9.34
CA PHE A 87 -3.54 14.76 7.99
C PHE A 87 -5.01 14.40 7.73
N TYR A 88 -5.42 13.15 7.97
CA TYR A 88 -6.80 12.75 7.72
C TYR A 88 -7.80 13.39 8.70
N GLU A 89 -7.44 13.57 9.97
CA GLU A 89 -8.28 14.29 10.94
C GLU A 89 -8.49 15.75 10.50
N THR A 90 -7.44 16.44 10.07
CA THR A 90 -7.54 17.85 9.62
C THR A 90 -8.25 18.00 8.29
N LEU A 91 -8.06 17.05 7.37
CA LEU A 91 -8.69 17.04 6.06
C LEU A 91 -10.20 16.76 6.15
N PHE A 92 -10.59 15.66 6.80
CA PHE A 92 -11.97 15.17 6.75
C PHE A 92 -12.83 15.61 7.93
N VAL A 93 -12.26 15.79 9.12
CA VAL A 93 -13.03 16.20 10.31
C VAL A 93 -13.09 17.72 10.42
N LYS A 94 -11.95 18.41 10.22
CA LYS A 94 -11.90 19.88 10.28
C LYS A 94 -12.26 20.56 8.95
N GLY A 95 -12.29 19.81 7.85
CA GLY A 95 -12.68 20.31 6.53
C GLY A 95 -11.66 21.27 5.89
N TYR A 96 -10.38 21.19 6.29
CA TYR A 96 -9.34 21.97 5.66
C TYR A 96 -9.00 21.46 4.26
N ASN A 97 -8.41 22.32 3.43
CA ASN A 97 -7.86 21.90 2.15
C ASN A 97 -6.58 21.08 2.33
N VAL A 98 -6.15 20.43 1.25
CA VAL A 98 -5.00 19.50 1.25
C VAL A 98 -3.71 20.17 1.71
N CYS A 99 -3.41 21.37 1.18
CA CYS A 99 -2.19 22.09 1.52
C CYS A 99 -2.15 22.48 3.01
N THR A 100 -3.26 22.97 3.55
CA THR A 100 -3.39 23.33 4.97
C THR A 100 -3.28 22.09 5.85
N ALA A 101 -3.96 21.00 5.52
CA ALA A 101 -3.88 19.73 6.25
C ALA A 101 -2.45 19.16 6.25
N TYR A 102 -1.76 19.20 5.10
CA TYR A 102 -0.36 18.78 4.97
C TYR A 102 0.56 19.61 5.87
N ASN A 103 0.43 20.94 5.87
CA ASN A 103 1.26 21.82 6.68
C ASN A 103 1.05 21.59 8.18
N ILE A 104 -0.21 21.44 8.63
CA ILE A 104 -0.52 21.14 10.04
C ILE A 104 0.09 19.79 10.44
N ALA A 105 -0.06 18.75 9.61
CA ALA A 105 0.52 17.43 9.89
C ALA A 105 2.05 17.48 9.97
N LYS A 106 2.70 18.25 9.09
CA LYS A 106 4.15 18.45 9.09
C LYS A 106 4.62 19.19 10.34
N GLU A 107 3.91 20.24 10.76
CA GLU A 107 4.20 20.98 12.00
C GLU A 107 4.03 20.10 13.24
N GLU A 108 3.04 19.22 13.27
CA GLU A 108 2.82 18.31 14.39
C GLU A 108 3.98 17.31 14.56
N ILE A 109 4.54 16.81 13.45
CA ILE A 109 5.73 15.94 13.49
C ILE A 109 6.95 16.71 13.98
N ASN A 110 7.15 17.94 13.49
CA ASN A 110 8.23 18.82 13.96
C ASN A 110 8.21 18.98 15.49
N LYS A 111 7.02 19.09 16.09
CA LYS A 111 6.83 19.28 17.53
C LYS A 111 7.06 18.00 18.34
N VAL A 112 6.54 16.86 17.87
CA VAL A 112 6.42 15.63 18.69
C VAL A 112 7.57 14.65 18.50
N ILE A 113 8.15 14.56 17.29
CA ILE A 113 9.16 13.54 16.97
C ILE A 113 10.53 14.19 16.81
N ASN A 114 10.74 14.91 15.70
CA ASN A 114 11.92 15.72 15.41
C ASN A 114 11.67 16.52 14.11
N GLY A 115 12.48 17.55 13.89
CA GLY A 115 12.39 18.36 12.67
C GLY A 115 12.85 17.66 11.39
N THR A 116 13.67 16.63 11.52
CA THR A 116 14.27 15.93 10.38
C THR A 116 13.28 15.00 9.69
N GLU A 117 12.43 14.28 10.42
CA GLU A 117 11.39 13.39 9.86
C GLU A 117 10.33 14.19 9.11
N ALA A 118 9.91 15.35 9.64
CA ALA A 118 8.90 16.18 9.01
C ALA A 118 9.33 16.66 7.60
N ASN A 119 10.62 16.96 7.43
CA ASN A 119 11.17 17.44 6.17
C ASN A 119 11.25 16.37 5.07
N LYS A 120 11.10 15.09 5.43
CA LYS A 120 11.06 13.98 4.49
C LYS A 120 9.74 13.90 3.73
N PHE A 121 8.64 14.40 4.31
CA PHE A 121 7.36 14.48 3.61
C PHE A 121 7.42 15.57 2.53
N VAL A 122 7.00 15.23 1.32
CA VAL A 122 6.93 16.12 0.17
C VAL A 122 5.48 16.15 -0.32
N LEU A 123 4.97 17.37 -0.57
CA LEU A 123 3.71 17.58 -1.25
C LEU A 123 4.00 18.02 -2.69
N LEU A 124 3.68 17.16 -3.64
CA LEU A 124 3.67 17.45 -5.05
C LEU A 124 2.29 17.98 -5.44
N VAL A 125 2.25 19.02 -6.26
CA VAL A 125 1.01 19.67 -6.68
C VAL A 125 1.04 19.84 -8.18
N GLN A 126 -0.08 19.53 -8.82
CA GLN A 126 -0.17 19.63 -10.27
C GLN A 126 -0.10 21.11 -10.68
N PRO A 127 0.76 21.50 -11.62
CA PRO A 127 0.85 22.88 -12.06
C PRO A 127 -0.46 23.30 -12.72
N GLU A 128 -1.01 24.44 -12.27
CA GLU A 128 -2.24 24.97 -12.85
C GLU A 128 -2.03 25.34 -14.32
N ARG A 129 -2.93 24.87 -15.19
CA ARG A 129 -2.90 25.22 -16.61
C ARG A 129 -3.31 26.69 -16.76
N ARG A 130 -2.46 27.47 -17.44
CA ARG A 130 -2.69 28.90 -17.73
C ARG A 130 -4.07 29.12 -18.34
N VAL A 131 -4.91 29.91 -17.68
CA VAL A 131 -6.05 30.57 -18.32
C VAL A 131 -5.64 32.03 -18.55
N LYS A 132 -5.44 32.42 -19.82
CA LYS A 132 -5.29 33.82 -20.28
C LYS A 132 -4.05 34.60 -19.79
N GLY A 133 -2.85 34.00 -19.88
CA GLY A 133 -1.60 34.77 -20.00
C GLY A 133 -1.13 35.60 -18.79
N ARG A 134 -1.77 35.52 -17.62
CA ARG A 134 -1.26 36.11 -16.38
C ARG A 134 -0.51 35.04 -15.57
N PRO A 135 0.63 35.37 -14.93
CA PRO A 135 1.28 34.46 -14.00
C PRO A 135 0.34 34.20 -12.82
N LEU A 136 -0.08 32.93 -12.64
CA LEU A 136 -0.79 32.50 -11.44
C LEU A 136 0.22 32.52 -10.28
N GLN A 137 0.06 33.47 -9.35
CA GLN A 137 0.82 33.49 -8.11
C GLN A 137 0.23 32.44 -7.16
N GLY A 138 0.79 31.24 -7.20
CA GLY A 138 0.47 30.18 -6.24
C GLY A 138 -0.63 29.23 -6.70
N HIS A 139 -0.67 28.07 -6.04
CA HIS A 139 -1.65 27.01 -6.26
C HIS A 139 -2.95 27.28 -5.50
N GLN A 140 -4.08 27.19 -6.19
CA GLN A 140 -5.44 27.33 -5.65
C GLN A 140 -5.92 25.99 -5.08
N CYS A 141 -5.73 25.82 -3.77
CA CYS A 141 -6.19 24.64 -3.06
C CYS A 141 -7.60 24.86 -2.46
N SER A 142 -8.62 24.25 -3.07
CA SER A 142 -9.99 24.23 -2.50
C SER A 142 -10.13 23.15 -1.42
N ALA A 143 -11.00 23.38 -0.44
CA ALA A 143 -11.34 22.35 0.53
C ALA A 143 -11.98 21.13 -0.17
N LEU A 144 -11.58 19.93 0.27
CA LEU A 144 -12.26 18.70 -0.08
C LEU A 144 -13.59 18.68 0.67
N SER A 145 -14.66 19.08 0.01
CA SER A 145 -15.98 19.23 0.63
C SER A 145 -17.00 18.26 0.04
N ASN A 146 -18.18 18.19 0.68
CA ASN A 146 -19.36 17.42 0.24
C ASN A 146 -19.22 15.90 0.30
N PHE A 147 -18.35 15.35 1.16
CA PHE A 147 -18.41 13.93 1.48
C PHE A 147 -19.70 13.61 2.23
N LYS A 148 -20.56 12.79 1.63
CA LYS A 148 -21.67 12.19 2.36
C LYS A 148 -21.11 11.09 3.24
N ALA A 149 -21.41 11.12 4.54
CA ALA A 149 -21.07 10.03 5.44
C ALA A 149 -21.64 8.72 4.87
N GLY A 150 -20.75 7.81 4.49
CA GLY A 150 -21.13 6.47 4.04
C GLY A 150 -21.47 5.60 5.24
N THR A 151 -22.33 4.61 5.04
CA THR A 151 -22.47 3.51 6.01
C THR A 151 -21.33 2.53 5.76
N LEU A 152 -20.52 2.23 6.78
CA LEU A 152 -19.54 1.16 6.70
C LEU A 152 -20.29 -0.17 6.49
N ARG A 153 -20.14 -0.75 5.30
CA ARG A 153 -20.65 -2.07 4.98
C ARG A 153 -19.45 -3.00 4.87
N CYS A 154 -19.29 -3.88 5.85
CA CYS A 154 -18.43 -5.04 5.66
C CYS A 154 -19.08 -5.92 4.59
N ALA A 155 -18.63 -5.79 3.35
CA ALA A 155 -19.08 -6.63 2.23
C ALA A 155 -18.58 -8.07 2.34
N ASP A 156 -17.73 -8.34 3.34
CA ASP A 156 -17.08 -9.60 3.54
C ASP A 156 -18.02 -10.63 4.17
N LYS A 157 -18.22 -11.75 3.47
CA LYS A 157 -18.80 -12.94 4.07
C LYS A 157 -17.84 -13.45 5.12
N LYS A 158 -18.32 -13.57 6.36
CA LYS A 158 -17.55 -14.21 7.42
C LYS A 158 -17.41 -15.70 7.06
N PRO A 159 -16.19 -16.26 7.03
CA PRO A 159 -16.02 -17.68 6.73
C PRO A 159 -16.72 -18.53 7.80
N VAL A 160 -17.23 -19.69 7.38
CA VAL A 160 -17.82 -20.68 8.29
C VAL A 160 -16.73 -21.27 9.18
N PHE A 161 -15.53 -21.47 8.62
CA PHE A 161 -14.37 -22.01 9.32
C PHE A 161 -13.24 -20.98 9.41
N ASP A 162 -12.97 -20.45 10.61
CA ASP A 162 -11.92 -19.44 10.82
C ASP A 162 -10.93 -19.82 11.93
N SER A 163 -10.82 -21.11 12.21
CA SER A 163 -9.94 -21.64 13.27
C SER A 163 -8.54 -21.87 12.71
N ILE A 164 -7.80 -20.78 12.50
CA ILE A 164 -6.40 -20.83 12.07
C ILE A 164 -5.43 -20.29 13.14
N PRO A 165 -4.21 -20.83 13.21
CA PRO A 165 -3.20 -20.40 14.18
C PRO A 165 -2.67 -19.00 13.84
N SER A 166 -2.08 -18.32 14.83
CA SER A 166 -1.36 -17.06 14.58
C SER A 166 -0.13 -17.26 13.69
N ASN A 167 0.26 -16.19 13.01
CA ASN A 167 1.53 -16.13 12.29
C ASN A 167 2.70 -16.42 13.24
N VAL A 168 3.76 -17.03 12.69
CA VAL A 168 4.98 -17.31 13.46
C VAL A 168 5.85 -16.05 13.47
N GLU A 169 6.29 -15.63 14.65
CA GLU A 169 7.21 -14.51 14.80
C GLU A 169 8.56 -14.80 14.12
N GLY A 170 9.16 -13.78 13.48
CA GLY A 170 10.45 -13.92 12.81
C GLY A 170 10.44 -14.80 11.56
N PHE A 171 9.28 -15.09 10.98
CA PHE A 171 9.18 -15.85 9.74
C PHE A 171 9.67 -15.01 8.54
N VAL A 172 10.86 -15.33 8.03
CA VAL A 172 11.51 -14.61 6.92
C VAL A 172 12.11 -15.57 5.89
N GLY A 173 12.18 -15.15 4.63
CA GLY A 173 12.91 -15.86 3.57
C GLY A 173 12.27 -17.15 3.06
N ARG A 174 10.94 -17.30 3.22
CA ARG A 174 10.18 -18.49 2.80
C ARG A 174 9.02 -18.17 1.84
N GLN A 175 9.04 -16.98 1.26
CA GLN A 175 8.00 -16.49 0.36
C GLN A 175 7.92 -17.31 -0.92
N GLN A 176 9.06 -17.75 -1.46
CA GLN A 176 9.11 -18.57 -2.66
C GLN A 176 8.47 -19.95 -2.41
N GLU A 177 8.80 -20.61 -1.32
CA GLU A 177 8.19 -21.89 -0.96
C GLU A 177 6.69 -21.75 -0.68
N MET A 178 6.25 -20.65 -0.05
CA MET A 178 4.84 -20.37 0.11
C MET A 178 4.13 -20.26 -1.23
N TYR A 179 4.70 -19.51 -2.17
CA TYR A 179 4.17 -19.38 -3.53
C TYR A 179 4.02 -20.74 -4.23
N GLU A 180 5.09 -21.56 -4.22
CA GLU A 180 5.07 -22.90 -4.81
C GLU A 180 3.96 -23.78 -4.22
N ILE A 181 3.76 -23.73 -2.90
CA ILE A 181 2.68 -24.48 -2.24
C ILE A 181 1.30 -23.95 -2.66
N ILE A 182 1.13 -22.64 -2.79
CA ILE A 182 -0.14 -22.03 -3.22
C ILE A 182 -0.49 -22.46 -4.64
N GLU A 183 0.48 -22.48 -5.55
CA GLU A 183 0.27 -22.95 -6.93
C GLU A 183 -0.11 -24.43 -6.96
N LEU A 184 0.59 -25.26 -6.17
CA LEU A 184 0.25 -26.68 -6.07
C LEU A 184 -1.15 -26.90 -5.50
N LEU A 185 -1.59 -26.09 -4.53
CA LEU A 185 -2.94 -26.16 -3.96
C LEU A 185 -4.05 -25.75 -4.95
N GLU A 186 -3.76 -24.89 -5.93
CA GLU A 186 -4.71 -24.56 -7.00
C GLU A 186 -4.95 -25.75 -7.94
N GLN A 187 -3.90 -26.54 -8.18
CA GLN A 187 -3.92 -27.62 -9.15
C GLN A 187 -4.26 -28.98 -8.52
N ASN A 188 -4.08 -29.11 -7.21
CA ASN A 188 -4.17 -30.38 -6.50
C ASN A 188 -5.05 -30.25 -5.25
N ARG A 189 -5.83 -31.31 -4.97
CA ARG A 189 -6.66 -31.41 -3.77
C ARG A 189 -5.87 -31.70 -2.49
N LEU A 190 -4.60 -32.11 -2.62
CA LEU A 190 -3.72 -32.45 -1.51
C LEU A 190 -2.29 -32.08 -1.89
N VAL A 191 -1.62 -31.35 -1.00
CA VAL A 191 -0.20 -31.01 -1.12
C VAL A 191 0.51 -31.45 0.16
N SER A 192 1.64 -32.12 0.01
CA SER A 192 2.46 -32.60 1.13
C SER A 192 3.78 -31.83 1.18
N ILE A 193 4.06 -31.21 2.32
CA ILE A 193 5.32 -30.48 2.56
C ILE A 193 6.32 -31.43 3.22
N LEU A 194 7.35 -31.82 2.48
CA LEU A 194 8.40 -32.73 2.94
C LEU A 194 9.68 -31.97 3.27
N GLY A 195 10.47 -32.48 4.22
CA GLY A 195 11.75 -31.90 4.58
C GLY A 195 12.28 -32.38 5.94
N PRO A 196 13.53 -32.08 6.27
CA PRO A 196 14.17 -32.52 7.52
C PRO A 196 13.41 -32.10 8.79
N PRO A 197 13.58 -32.82 9.92
CA PRO A 197 13.10 -32.36 11.22
C PRO A 197 13.62 -30.94 11.53
N GLY A 198 12.78 -30.11 12.16
CA GLY A 198 13.18 -28.74 12.56
C GLY A 198 13.25 -27.70 11.43
N ILE A 199 13.11 -28.08 10.15
CA ILE A 199 13.24 -27.13 9.01
C ILE A 199 12.15 -26.04 8.94
N GLY A 200 11.11 -26.14 9.79
CA GLY A 200 10.01 -25.17 9.85
C GLY A 200 8.76 -25.52 9.03
N LYS A 201 8.53 -26.80 8.69
CA LYS A 201 7.33 -27.27 7.96
C LYS A 201 6.01 -26.78 8.58
N THR A 202 5.90 -26.89 9.91
CA THR A 202 4.75 -26.38 10.64
C THR A 202 4.65 -24.86 10.54
N SER A 203 5.79 -24.16 10.64
CA SER A 203 5.82 -22.70 10.53
C SER A 203 5.35 -22.19 9.18
N ILE A 204 5.79 -22.82 8.07
CA ILE A 204 5.32 -22.44 6.73
C ILE A 204 3.84 -22.76 6.54
N SER A 205 3.34 -23.91 7.01
CA SER A 205 1.92 -24.26 6.95
C SER A 205 1.02 -23.23 7.68
N ARG A 206 1.47 -22.73 8.84
CA ARG A 206 0.74 -21.71 9.60
C ARG A 206 0.70 -20.35 8.90
N ASN A 207 1.85 -19.88 8.40
CA ASN A 207 1.91 -18.62 7.67
C ASN A 207 1.13 -18.70 6.35
N LEU A 208 1.18 -19.84 5.66
CA LEU A 208 0.38 -20.13 4.47
C LEU A 208 -1.13 -20.06 4.74
N ALA A 209 -1.60 -20.67 5.84
CA ALA A 209 -3.02 -20.61 6.20
C ALA A 209 -3.50 -19.18 6.42
N ASN A 210 -2.71 -18.34 7.13
CA ASN A 210 -3.03 -16.92 7.32
C ASN A 210 -3.01 -16.16 6.00
N TYR A 211 -1.98 -16.37 5.18
CA TYR A 211 -1.85 -15.72 3.88
C TYR A 211 -3.04 -15.98 2.96
N ILE A 212 -3.49 -17.24 2.89
CA ILE A 212 -4.64 -17.66 2.09
C ILE A 212 -5.95 -17.11 2.67
N ARG A 213 -6.10 -17.07 4.01
CA ARG A 213 -7.26 -16.47 4.68
C ARG A 213 -7.40 -14.98 4.34
N ASP A 214 -6.30 -14.23 4.45
CA ASP A 214 -6.32 -12.78 4.26
C ASP A 214 -6.70 -12.40 2.82
N ARG A 215 -6.38 -13.28 1.85
CA ARG A 215 -6.80 -13.19 0.44
C ARG A 215 -8.17 -13.80 0.13
N LYS A 216 -8.84 -14.38 1.12
CA LYS A 216 -10.20 -14.97 0.99
C LYS A 216 -10.30 -16.02 -0.11
N LYS A 217 -9.23 -16.79 -0.35
CA LYS A 217 -9.18 -17.78 -1.43
C LYS A 217 -10.18 -18.92 -1.26
N PHE A 218 -10.50 -19.27 0.01
CA PHE A 218 -11.51 -20.26 0.36
C PHE A 218 -12.69 -19.59 1.04
N GLY A 219 -13.82 -19.47 0.33
CA GLY A 219 -15.00 -18.74 0.80
C GLY A 219 -15.65 -19.35 2.05
N ASP A 220 -15.61 -20.67 2.18
CA ASP A 220 -16.12 -21.38 3.36
C ASP A 220 -15.14 -21.31 4.56
N GLY A 221 -13.89 -20.93 4.30
CA GLY A 221 -12.85 -20.77 5.32
C GLY A 221 -11.79 -21.87 5.32
N ILE A 222 -10.98 -21.90 6.40
CA ILE A 222 -9.81 -22.76 6.54
C ILE A 222 -9.84 -23.43 7.92
N ILE A 223 -9.55 -24.73 7.95
CA ILE A 223 -9.40 -25.52 9.18
C ILE A 223 -7.94 -25.91 9.33
N TYR A 224 -7.32 -25.52 10.45
CA TYR A 224 -5.99 -25.99 10.81
C TYR A 224 -6.07 -27.12 11.84
N VAL A 225 -5.53 -28.29 11.50
CA VAL A 225 -5.45 -29.43 12.41
C VAL A 225 -4.00 -29.63 12.84
N GLY A 226 -3.70 -29.26 14.08
CA GLY A 226 -2.39 -29.51 14.68
C GLY A 226 -2.29 -30.93 15.20
N LEU A 227 -1.52 -31.79 14.54
CA LEU A 227 -1.15 -33.10 15.06
C LEU A 227 -0.02 -32.93 16.07
N ARG A 228 -0.35 -32.42 17.27
CA ARG A 228 0.53 -32.59 18.43
C ARG A 228 0.24 -33.98 18.99
N GLY A 229 1.24 -34.84 19.03
CA GLY A 229 1.14 -36.09 19.77
C GLY A 229 0.86 -35.77 21.23
N CYS A 230 -0.18 -36.40 21.79
CA CYS A 230 -0.33 -36.56 23.23
C CYS A 230 0.86 -37.34 23.80
#